data_AF-A0A940VYH2-F1
#
_entry.id   AF-A0A940VYH2-F1
#
_cell.length_a   1.000
_cell.length_b   1.000
_cell.length_c   1.000
_cell.angle_alpha   90.00
_cell.angle_beta   90.00
_cell.angle_gamma   90.00
#
_symmetry.space_group_name_H-M   'P 1'
#
loop_
_entity.id
_entity.type
_entity.pdbx_description
1 polymer ?
#
loop_
_entity_poly.entity_id
_entity_poly.type
_entity_poly.pdbx_seq_one_letter_code
_entity_poly.pdbx_strand_id
1 'polypeptide(L)'
;MNLFLYVEATSWLHRADPRTKIFAMLCVFFLALGLKGASSVFVLGCVVMAAGLSAGFVSSLRRIGGLLLMILLATTFLWGLTTGSTYLWGPFTLDGLQQGMTMGIKLTIMITTGLIWLSTTKIEEMTAGMEKLGIPYPVAFAFSTAIRLVPWIVTSCLMVGEAQQSRGLDLHKGNVIQRIRHYVPLLIPALVAVVRNANFFAMALESRGFGSRNERVSFLQIGFGRNDVALIGALILSAAACLHFNEGTPQGLLWNGFYLLTFFVGFILVLRVVVNLESGRILWLNTRMVVLTALSAAIYAAVVIPFKGIVFVPGVTEFRPGMALPPVLGVLFGPAAAWGSGFGCVISDFFGSLGPGSFFGFAGNFVMAWLPYRLWWKTGLVRANDPEPLRLNTTAKVINFFVVSLAGAVACALIIGWGLELLGLVPFKVLAVLIAINNSAPIVLLSLPVMLVLYPRITRWGLLWTEIVGSEGVRLSTQKSSAGVLITLLGIVGGFVGGLYVAIGFGGDPLITAGAGILLIVLGGFL
;
A
#
# COMPACT_ATOMS: atom_id res chain seq x y z
N MET A 1 13.45 18.91 3.79
CA MET A 1 13.42 17.64 3.02
C MET A 1 12.72 17.90 1.69
N ASN A 2 13.40 17.77 0.55
CA ASN A 2 12.70 17.72 -0.75
C ASN A 2 11.97 16.37 -0.83
N LEU A 3 10.68 16.38 -0.47
CA LEU A 3 9.77 15.22 -0.53
C LEU A 3 9.43 14.81 -1.97
N PHE A 4 9.90 15.54 -2.98
CA PHE A 4 9.77 15.13 -4.37
C PHE A 4 10.96 14.25 -4.78
N LEU A 5 10.63 13.02 -5.18
CA LEU A 5 11.56 12.07 -5.78
C LEU A 5 11.79 12.35 -7.27
N TYR A 6 10.87 13.11 -7.89
CA TYR A 6 11.00 13.58 -9.26
C TYR A 6 12.27 14.44 -9.40
N VAL A 7 13.05 14.14 -10.43
CA VAL A 7 14.24 14.90 -10.78
C VAL A 7 13.90 15.71 -12.01
N GLU A 8 14.02 17.04 -11.93
CA GLU A 8 13.90 17.89 -13.10
C GLU A 8 15.10 17.67 -14.02
N ALA A 9 14.92 16.78 -15.00
CA ALA A 9 15.90 16.53 -16.05
C ALA A 9 15.22 16.38 -17.42
N THR A 10 15.98 16.60 -18.48
CA THR A 10 15.52 16.58 -19.88
C THR A 10 15.99 15.32 -20.62
N SER A 11 16.00 14.16 -19.94
CA SER A 11 16.45 12.91 -20.57
C SER A 11 15.43 12.35 -21.56
N TRP A 12 15.87 11.43 -22.43
CA TRP A 12 14.99 10.71 -23.37
C TRP A 12 13.86 9.99 -22.66
N LEU A 13 14.14 9.40 -21.48
CA LEU A 13 13.15 8.70 -20.67
C LEU A 13 12.12 9.65 -20.07
N HIS A 14 12.50 10.88 -19.66
CA HIS A 14 11.53 11.85 -19.14
C HIS A 14 10.44 12.17 -20.16
N ARG A 15 10.77 12.20 -21.45
CA ARG A 15 9.86 12.54 -22.55
C ARG A 15 8.98 11.38 -23.04
N ALA A 16 9.20 10.15 -22.56
CA ALA A 16 8.37 8.99 -22.94
C ALA A 16 6.97 9.08 -22.32
N ASP A 17 5.99 8.45 -22.97
CA ASP A 17 4.60 8.41 -22.49
C ASP A 17 4.52 7.68 -21.13
N PRO A 18 3.80 8.23 -20.14
CA PRO A 18 3.69 7.64 -18.81
C PRO A 18 3.14 6.22 -18.82
N ARG A 19 2.30 5.85 -19.79
CA ARG A 19 1.76 4.49 -19.94
C ARG A 19 2.84 3.50 -20.34
N THR A 20 3.70 3.89 -21.29
CA THR A 20 4.84 3.06 -21.71
C THR A 20 5.80 2.86 -20.57
N LYS A 21 6.03 3.88 -19.73
CA LYS A 21 6.88 3.76 -18.54
C LYS A 21 6.28 2.82 -17.48
N ILE A 22 4.97 2.89 -17.22
CA ILE A 22 4.28 1.95 -16.31
C ILE A 22 4.40 0.52 -16.85
N PHE A 23 4.15 0.32 -18.15
CA PHE A 23 4.30 -0.98 -18.79
C PHE A 23 5.73 -1.50 -18.72
N ALA A 24 6.73 -0.64 -18.95
CA ALA A 24 8.15 -0.97 -18.83
C ALA A 24 8.52 -1.42 -17.40
N MET A 25 8.07 -0.67 -16.39
CA MET A 25 8.29 -1.01 -14.98
C MET A 25 7.70 -2.38 -14.65
N LEU A 26 6.46 -2.63 -15.05
CA LEU A 26 5.80 -3.92 -14.83
C LEU A 26 6.50 -5.05 -15.60
N CYS A 27 6.88 -4.84 -16.86
CA CYS A 27 7.65 -5.83 -17.63
C CYS A 27 8.94 -6.23 -16.92
N VAL A 28 9.71 -5.26 -16.41
CA VAL A 28 10.95 -5.54 -15.68
C VAL A 28 10.67 -6.29 -14.37
N PHE A 29 9.58 -5.97 -13.66
CA PHE A 29 9.20 -6.70 -12.45
C PHE A 29 8.94 -8.19 -12.72
N PHE A 30 8.10 -8.50 -13.70
CA PHE A 30 7.76 -9.89 -14.03
C PHE A 30 8.93 -10.63 -14.69
N LEU A 31 9.73 -9.93 -15.49
CA LEU A 31 10.97 -10.48 -16.04
C LEU A 31 11.91 -10.88 -14.89
N ALA A 32 12.20 -9.97 -13.96
CA ALA A 32 13.08 -10.23 -12.81
C ALA A 32 12.59 -11.43 -11.96
N LEU A 33 11.27 -11.56 -11.74
CA LEU A 33 10.70 -12.69 -11.00
C LEU A 33 10.92 -14.02 -11.75
N GLY A 34 10.73 -14.01 -13.06
CA GLY A 34 10.79 -15.20 -13.90
C GLY A 34 12.18 -15.77 -14.16
N LEU A 35 13.23 -14.96 -13.97
CA LEU A 35 14.62 -15.39 -14.18
C LEU A 35 15.10 -16.29 -13.04
N LYS A 36 15.68 -17.44 -13.37
CA LYS A 36 16.20 -18.40 -12.37
C LYS A 36 17.72 -18.33 -12.22
N GLY A 37 18.44 -18.09 -13.31
CA GLY A 37 19.91 -18.06 -13.30
C GLY A 37 20.48 -16.74 -12.76
N ALA A 38 21.49 -16.82 -11.89
CA ALA A 38 22.16 -15.65 -11.31
C ALA A 38 22.73 -14.71 -12.40
N SER A 39 23.30 -15.27 -13.47
CA SER A 39 23.85 -14.53 -14.62
C SER A 39 22.78 -13.69 -15.33
N SER A 40 21.60 -14.26 -15.58
CA SER A 40 20.50 -13.57 -16.25
C SER A 40 19.95 -12.40 -15.43
N VAL A 41 19.84 -12.57 -14.11
CA VAL A 41 19.41 -11.52 -13.18
C VAL A 41 20.45 -10.40 -13.13
N PHE A 42 21.74 -10.74 -13.13
CA PHE A 42 22.82 -9.76 -13.17
C PHE A 42 22.80 -8.92 -14.46
N VAL A 43 22.63 -9.57 -15.62
CA VAL A 43 22.49 -8.88 -16.92
C VAL A 43 21.32 -7.90 -16.90
N LEU A 44 20.15 -8.32 -16.39
CA LEU A 44 18.99 -7.43 -16.23
C LEU A 44 19.32 -6.24 -15.32
N GLY A 45 20.03 -6.47 -14.22
CA GLY A 45 20.47 -5.42 -13.30
C GLY A 45 21.38 -4.40 -13.96
N CYS A 46 22.34 -4.85 -14.78
CA CYS A 46 23.20 -3.96 -15.56
C CYS A 46 22.39 -3.11 -16.55
N VAL A 47 21.41 -3.71 -17.25
CA VAL A 47 20.55 -2.98 -18.20
C VAL A 47 19.71 -1.91 -17.48
N VAL A 48 19.07 -2.27 -16.36
CA VAL A 48 18.28 -1.32 -15.56
C VAL A 48 19.14 -0.20 -15.01
N MET A 49 20.34 -0.51 -14.53
CA MET A 49 21.28 0.50 -14.06
C MET A 49 21.72 1.43 -15.20
N ALA A 50 22.09 0.89 -16.37
CA ALA A 50 22.47 1.69 -17.53
C ALA A 50 21.32 2.61 -18.00
N ALA A 51 20.09 2.08 -18.07
CA ALA A 51 18.90 2.86 -18.40
C ALA A 51 18.68 3.99 -17.38
N GLY A 52 18.79 3.70 -16.09
CA GLY A 52 18.69 4.70 -15.05
C GLY A 52 19.79 5.78 -15.16
N LEU A 53 21.05 5.38 -15.32
CA LEU A 53 22.19 6.30 -15.45
C LEU A 53 21.98 7.25 -16.64
N SER A 54 21.52 6.72 -17.78
CA SER A 54 21.17 7.53 -18.96
C SER A 54 20.03 8.52 -18.71
N ALA A 55 19.19 8.26 -17.71
CA ALA A 55 18.10 9.12 -17.30
C ALA A 55 18.49 10.15 -16.22
N GLY A 56 19.71 10.09 -15.66
CA GLY A 56 20.19 11.05 -14.67
C GLY A 56 19.74 10.79 -13.22
N PHE A 57 19.29 9.57 -12.90
CA PHE A 57 18.71 9.24 -11.58
C PHE A 57 19.72 9.01 -10.43
N VAL A 58 21.01 9.26 -10.66
CA VAL A 58 22.12 8.94 -9.74
C VAL A 58 21.93 9.55 -8.34
N SER A 59 21.35 10.76 -8.27
CA SER A 59 21.05 11.43 -6.99
C SER A 59 19.98 10.70 -6.18
N SER A 60 18.99 10.11 -6.85
CA SER A 60 17.95 9.30 -6.21
C SER A 60 18.49 7.94 -5.77
N LEU A 61 19.37 7.32 -6.57
CA LEU A 61 20.02 6.06 -6.19
C LEU A 61 20.89 6.23 -4.94
N ARG A 62 21.68 7.32 -4.85
CA ARG A 62 22.49 7.62 -3.67
C ARG A 62 21.65 7.79 -2.40
N ARG A 63 20.44 8.34 -2.50
CA ARG A 63 19.52 8.52 -1.36
C ARG A 63 19.02 7.19 -0.79
N ILE A 64 18.79 6.17 -1.63
CA ILE A 64 18.28 4.86 -1.18
C ILE A 64 19.32 3.74 -1.20
N GLY A 65 20.57 4.02 -1.58
CA GLY A 65 21.61 3.00 -1.76
C GLY A 65 21.89 2.19 -0.49
N GLY A 66 21.84 2.84 0.69
CA GLY A 66 21.96 2.15 1.97
C GLY A 66 20.82 1.16 2.24
N LEU A 67 19.59 1.52 1.87
CA LEU A 67 18.42 0.62 1.96
C LEU A 67 18.56 -0.56 0.99
N LEU A 68 18.99 -0.32 -0.26
CA LEU A 68 19.20 -1.38 -1.26
C LEU A 68 20.28 -2.37 -0.79
N LEU A 69 21.39 -1.86 -0.26
CA LEU A 69 22.45 -2.70 0.30
C LEU A 69 21.93 -3.51 1.50
N MET A 70 21.17 -2.88 2.39
CA MET A 70 20.57 -3.57 3.54
C MET A 70 19.63 -4.70 3.08
N ILE A 71 18.79 -4.48 2.07
CA ILE A 71 17.89 -5.50 1.52
C ILE A 71 18.69 -6.67 0.91
N LEU A 72 19.72 -6.37 0.13
CA LEU A 72 20.59 -7.39 -0.46
C LEU A 72 21.26 -8.25 0.63
N LEU A 73 21.80 -7.61 1.66
CA LEU A 73 22.44 -8.32 2.78
C LEU A 73 21.43 -9.12 3.60
N ALA A 74 20.28 -8.54 3.93
CA ALA A 74 19.24 -9.19 4.72
C ALA A 74 18.65 -10.41 4.01
N THR A 75 18.38 -10.31 2.71
CA THR A 75 17.90 -11.45 1.91
C THR A 75 18.95 -12.55 1.80
N THR A 76 20.20 -12.20 1.51
CA THR A 76 21.31 -13.17 1.48
C THR A 76 21.45 -13.90 2.82
N PHE A 77 21.35 -13.17 3.93
CA PHE A 77 21.42 -13.73 5.28
C PHE A 77 20.24 -14.66 5.60
N LEU A 78 19.01 -14.21 5.35
CA LEU A 78 17.79 -14.97 5.70
C LEU A 78 17.68 -16.28 4.91
N TRP A 79 17.94 -16.25 3.61
CA TRP A 79 17.91 -17.45 2.76
C TRP A 79 19.06 -18.40 3.07
N GLY A 80 20.25 -17.87 3.38
CA GLY A 80 21.40 -18.65 3.82
C GLY A 80 21.11 -19.53 5.06
N LEU A 81 20.27 -19.06 5.98
CA LEU A 81 19.87 -19.79 7.19
C LEU A 81 18.73 -20.79 7.00
N THR A 82 17.90 -20.61 5.97
CA THR A 82 16.59 -21.28 5.88
C THR A 82 16.50 -22.30 4.77
N THR A 83 17.36 -22.23 3.77
CA THR A 83 17.21 -23.02 2.54
C THR A 83 18.55 -23.58 2.09
N GLY A 84 18.67 -24.89 1.92
CA GLY A 84 19.88 -25.52 1.38
C GLY A 84 20.22 -26.82 2.09
N SER A 85 21.00 -27.66 1.42
CA SER A 85 21.45 -28.95 1.98
C SER A 85 22.95 -28.98 2.27
N THR A 86 23.70 -28.08 1.63
CA THR A 86 25.15 -27.98 1.73
C THR A 86 25.56 -26.95 2.77
N TYR A 87 25.90 -27.41 3.97
CA TYR A 87 26.36 -26.53 5.06
C TYR A 87 27.77 -26.01 4.80
N LEU A 88 27.96 -24.70 4.94
CA LEU A 88 29.27 -24.05 4.86
C LEU A 88 29.90 -23.90 6.25
N TRP A 89 29.18 -23.22 7.15
CA TRP A 89 29.59 -22.97 8.52
C TRP A 89 28.38 -22.66 9.40
N GLY A 90 28.21 -23.41 10.49
CA GLY A 90 27.03 -23.29 11.35
C GLY A 90 25.72 -23.53 10.57
N PRO A 91 24.66 -22.76 10.82
CA PRO A 91 23.38 -22.92 10.12
C PRO A 91 23.37 -22.37 8.68
N PHE A 92 24.48 -21.81 8.17
CA PHE A 92 24.53 -21.24 6.83
C PHE A 92 24.82 -22.28 5.76
N THR A 93 24.07 -22.21 4.66
CA THR A 93 24.19 -23.11 3.51
C THR A 93 24.64 -22.36 2.25
N LEU A 94 25.44 -23.02 1.40
CA LEU A 94 25.93 -22.43 0.15
C LEU A 94 24.78 -22.16 -0.84
N ASP A 95 23.89 -23.14 -0.99
CA ASP A 95 22.72 -23.02 -1.85
C ASP A 95 21.82 -21.85 -1.42
N GLY A 96 21.61 -21.69 -0.10
CA GLY A 96 20.81 -20.61 0.47
C GLY A 96 21.43 -19.24 0.28
N LEU A 97 22.76 -19.12 0.38
CA LEU A 97 23.47 -17.87 0.13
C LEU A 97 23.35 -17.45 -1.34
N GLN A 98 23.52 -18.39 -2.28
CA GLN A 98 23.37 -18.10 -3.72
C GLN A 98 21.94 -17.70 -4.08
N GLN A 99 20.94 -18.41 -3.54
CA GLN A 99 19.54 -18.07 -3.71
C GLN A 99 19.19 -16.71 -3.09
N GLY A 100 19.67 -16.45 -1.88
CA GLY A 100 19.48 -15.19 -1.17
C GLY A 100 20.08 -14.01 -1.91
N MET A 101 21.30 -14.15 -2.45
CA MET A 101 21.93 -13.12 -3.27
C MET A 101 21.14 -12.89 -4.56
N THR A 102 20.71 -13.95 -5.23
CA THR A 102 19.87 -13.85 -6.45
C THR A 102 18.56 -13.10 -6.16
N MET A 103 17.87 -13.44 -5.07
CA MET A 103 16.65 -12.76 -4.64
C MET A 103 16.90 -11.30 -4.23
N GLY A 104 18.00 -11.03 -3.52
CA GLY A 104 18.37 -9.67 -3.14
C GLY A 104 18.67 -8.78 -4.35
N ILE A 105 19.30 -9.31 -5.40
CA ILE A 105 19.49 -8.58 -6.66
C ILE A 105 18.15 -8.36 -7.35
N LYS A 106 17.26 -9.36 -7.43
CA LYS A 106 15.90 -9.19 -8.00
C LYS A 106 15.14 -8.06 -7.33
N LEU A 107 15.07 -8.06 -5.98
CA LEU A 107 14.40 -6.99 -5.24
C LEU A 107 15.04 -5.62 -5.49
N THR A 108 16.37 -5.57 -5.55
CA THR A 108 17.12 -4.34 -5.85
C THR A 108 16.80 -3.80 -7.24
N ILE A 109 16.72 -4.66 -8.26
CA ILE A 109 16.31 -4.30 -9.63
C ILE A 109 14.91 -3.71 -9.63
N MET A 110 13.97 -4.33 -8.91
CA MET A 110 12.57 -3.90 -8.86
C MET A 110 12.44 -2.54 -8.17
N ILE A 111 13.03 -2.36 -6.99
CA ILE A 111 13.00 -1.08 -6.27
C ILE A 111 13.69 0.02 -7.10
N THR A 112 14.82 -0.31 -7.74
CA THR A 112 15.53 0.64 -8.62
C THR A 112 14.68 1.03 -9.82
N THR A 113 13.99 0.09 -10.46
CA THR A 113 13.10 0.36 -11.60
C THR A 113 11.91 1.23 -11.18
N GLY A 114 11.30 0.94 -10.02
CA GLY A 114 10.25 1.78 -9.45
C GLY A 114 10.75 3.20 -9.14
N LEU A 115 11.96 3.34 -8.61
CA LEU A 115 12.58 4.64 -8.38
C LEU A 115 12.85 5.40 -9.69
N ILE A 116 13.33 4.71 -10.74
CA ILE A 116 13.52 5.33 -12.07
C ILE A 116 12.19 5.88 -12.57
N TRP A 117 11.11 5.09 -12.49
CA TRP A 117 9.77 5.53 -12.89
C TRP A 117 9.30 6.78 -12.13
N LEU A 118 9.46 6.80 -10.81
CA LEU A 118 9.10 7.94 -9.95
C LEU A 118 9.95 9.18 -10.20
N SER A 119 11.24 8.99 -10.50
CA SER A 119 12.15 10.10 -10.77
C SER A 119 11.91 10.77 -12.13
N THR A 120 11.31 10.04 -13.08
CA THR A 120 11.15 10.47 -14.48
C THR A 120 9.72 10.79 -14.90
N THR A 121 8.74 10.65 -14.00
CA THR A 121 7.31 10.86 -14.30
C THR A 121 6.70 11.86 -13.35
N LYS A 122 6.06 12.91 -13.89
CA LYS A 122 5.36 13.92 -13.08
C LYS A 122 4.02 13.39 -12.55
N ILE A 123 3.53 13.96 -11.44
CA ILE A 123 2.24 13.55 -10.85
C ILE A 123 1.08 13.77 -11.84
N GLU A 124 1.13 14.85 -12.62
CA GLU A 124 0.15 15.16 -13.66
C GLU A 124 0.16 14.10 -14.78
N GLU A 125 1.35 13.72 -15.24
CA GLU A 125 1.54 12.69 -16.27
C GLU A 125 1.07 11.32 -15.79
N MET A 126 1.37 10.98 -14.52
CA MET A 126 0.88 9.76 -13.89
C MET A 126 -0.67 9.73 -13.87
N THR A 127 -1.30 10.85 -13.53
CA THR A 127 -2.77 10.94 -13.49
C THR A 127 -3.38 10.74 -14.88
N ALA A 128 -2.85 11.43 -15.90
CA ALA A 128 -3.29 11.29 -17.28
C ALA A 128 -3.04 9.87 -17.81
N GLY A 129 -1.91 9.25 -17.44
CA GLY A 129 -1.59 7.87 -17.77
C GLY A 129 -2.60 6.88 -17.19
N MET A 130 -2.94 7.02 -15.90
CA MET A 130 -3.96 6.20 -15.24
C MET A 130 -5.33 6.31 -15.93
N GLU A 131 -5.76 7.54 -16.25
CA GLU A 131 -7.03 7.80 -16.95
C GLU A 131 -7.07 7.12 -18.33
N LYS A 132 -6.00 7.26 -19.13
CA LYS A 132 -5.89 6.62 -20.44
C LYS A 132 -5.72 5.10 -20.38
N LEU A 133 -5.23 4.54 -19.27
CA LEU A 133 -5.23 3.10 -19.00
C LEU A 133 -6.63 2.58 -18.64
N GLY A 134 -7.62 3.47 -18.49
CA GLY A 134 -9.01 3.10 -18.24
C GLY A 134 -9.41 3.10 -16.76
N ILE A 135 -8.58 3.65 -15.88
CA ILE A 135 -8.94 3.89 -14.48
C ILE A 135 -9.91 5.09 -14.43
N PRO A 136 -11.06 4.97 -13.75
CA PRO A 136 -12.03 6.05 -13.66
C PRO A 136 -11.42 7.33 -13.06
N TYR A 137 -11.74 8.48 -13.65
CA TYR A 137 -11.12 9.74 -13.28
C TYR A 137 -11.17 10.09 -11.77
N PRO A 138 -12.30 9.92 -11.04
CA PRO A 138 -12.34 10.22 -9.61
C PRO A 138 -11.30 9.45 -8.79
N VAL A 139 -10.98 8.22 -9.21
CA VAL A 139 -9.98 7.34 -8.59
C VAL A 139 -8.58 7.89 -8.82
N ALA A 140 -8.23 8.18 -10.08
CA ALA A 140 -6.94 8.76 -10.45
C ALA A 140 -6.75 10.15 -9.81
N PHE A 141 -7.82 10.94 -9.75
CA PHE A 141 -7.84 12.24 -9.10
C PHE A 141 -7.58 12.13 -7.59
N ALA A 142 -8.26 11.22 -6.89
CA ALA A 142 -8.05 11.02 -5.45
C ALA A 142 -6.60 10.59 -5.16
N PHE A 143 -6.06 9.65 -5.94
CA PHE A 143 -4.69 9.18 -5.81
C PHE A 143 -3.66 10.30 -6.04
N SER A 144 -3.79 11.04 -7.14
CA SER A 144 -2.87 12.15 -7.47
C SER A 144 -2.95 13.30 -6.46
N THR A 145 -4.16 13.63 -6.00
CA THR A 145 -4.41 14.62 -4.97
C THR A 145 -3.75 14.21 -3.65
N ALA A 146 -3.85 12.93 -3.27
CA ALA A 146 -3.21 12.43 -2.07
C ALA A 146 -1.68 12.65 -2.09
N ILE A 147 -1.02 12.36 -3.22
CA ILE A 147 0.43 12.60 -3.35
C ILE A 147 0.76 14.09 -3.18
N ARG A 148 -0.03 15.00 -3.77
CA ARG A 148 0.17 16.45 -3.63
C ARG A 148 -0.03 16.93 -2.20
N LEU A 149 -0.94 16.30 -1.46
CA LEU A 149 -1.23 16.66 -0.08
C LEU A 149 -0.14 16.18 0.90
N VAL A 150 0.58 15.10 0.60
CA VAL A 150 1.61 14.56 1.51
C VAL A 150 2.64 15.62 1.95
N PRO A 151 3.31 16.36 1.04
CA PRO A 151 4.25 17.40 1.46
C PRO A 151 3.60 18.48 2.32
N TRP A 152 2.38 18.90 2.00
CA TRP A 152 1.65 19.90 2.78
C TRP A 152 1.34 19.40 4.20
N ILE A 153 0.94 18.14 4.35
CA ILE A 153 0.72 17.53 5.67
C ILE A 153 2.03 17.44 6.44
N VAL A 154 3.11 16.98 5.82
CA VAL A 154 4.42 16.87 6.49
C VAL A 154 4.90 18.24 6.96
N THR A 155 4.83 19.27 6.12
CA THR A 155 5.18 20.65 6.52
C THR A 155 4.27 21.17 7.63
N SER A 156 2.98 20.86 7.59
CA SER A 156 2.04 21.22 8.66
C SER A 156 2.39 20.53 9.98
N CYS A 157 2.79 19.25 9.95
CA CYS A 157 3.27 18.53 11.13
C CYS A 157 4.54 19.17 11.70
N LEU A 158 5.49 19.58 10.83
CA LEU A 158 6.72 20.25 11.26
C LEU A 158 6.43 21.60 11.93
N MET A 159 5.56 22.43 11.32
CA MET A 159 5.15 23.71 11.90
C MET A 159 4.44 23.53 13.26
N VAL A 160 3.59 22.51 13.39
CA VAL A 160 2.96 22.17 14.68
C VAL A 160 4.02 21.72 15.69
N GLY A 161 5.00 20.93 15.27
CA GLY A 161 6.14 20.50 16.08
C GLY A 161 6.93 21.68 16.64
N GLU A 162 7.35 22.58 15.77
CA GLU A 162 8.08 23.81 16.13
C GLU A 162 7.25 24.69 17.10
N ALA A 163 5.95 24.86 16.84
CA ALA A 163 5.07 25.63 17.72
C ALA A 163 4.92 25.00 19.12
N GLN A 164 4.90 23.66 19.23
CA GLN A 164 4.86 22.98 20.53
C GLN A 164 6.21 23.06 21.25
N GLN A 165 7.33 22.98 20.52
CA GLN A 165 8.66 23.20 21.08
C GLN A 165 8.80 24.62 21.66
N SER A 166 8.27 25.65 20.98
CA SER A 166 8.21 27.02 21.51
C SER A 166 7.37 27.15 22.80
N ARG A 167 6.43 26.23 23.03
CA ARG A 167 5.61 26.15 24.27
C ARG A 167 6.26 25.30 25.36
N GLY A 168 7.50 24.86 25.17
CA GLY A 168 8.26 24.07 26.15
C GLY A 168 8.11 22.56 26.01
N LEU A 169 7.49 22.04 24.94
CA LEU A 169 7.48 20.60 24.67
C LEU A 169 8.84 20.15 24.15
N ASP A 170 9.63 19.51 25.00
CA ASP A 170 10.91 18.93 24.61
C ASP A 170 10.72 17.52 24.02
N LEU A 171 10.81 17.41 22.69
CA LEU A 171 10.62 16.17 21.94
C LEU A 171 11.79 15.18 22.08
N HIS A 172 12.97 15.64 22.51
CA HIS A 172 14.19 14.84 22.54
C HIS A 172 14.55 14.33 23.95
N LYS A 173 13.90 14.86 24.99
CA LYS A 173 14.15 14.50 26.38
C LYS A 173 13.45 13.21 26.81
N GLY A 174 14.15 12.41 27.63
CA GLY A 174 13.62 11.19 28.24
C GLY A 174 13.92 9.89 27.49
N ASN A 175 13.43 8.78 28.05
CA ASN A 175 13.56 7.43 27.49
C ASN A 175 12.67 7.25 26.24
N VAL A 176 12.90 6.19 25.45
CA VAL A 176 12.17 5.90 24.20
C VAL A 176 10.63 5.99 24.38
N ILE A 177 10.09 5.44 25.47
CA ILE A 177 8.66 5.46 25.78
C ILE A 177 8.16 6.90 26.06
N GLN A 178 8.95 7.69 26.79
CA GLN A 178 8.62 9.09 27.10
C GLN A 178 8.62 9.93 25.81
N ARG A 179 9.60 9.71 24.94
CA ARG A 179 9.66 10.35 23.61
C ARG A 179 8.41 10.03 22.79
N ILE A 180 8.01 8.76 22.68
CA ILE A 180 6.77 8.36 21.98
C ILE A 180 5.56 9.11 22.54
N ARG A 181 5.44 9.21 23.87
CA ARG A 181 4.35 9.96 24.51
C ARG A 181 4.40 11.46 24.18
N HIS A 182 5.58 12.07 24.01
CA HIS A 182 5.73 13.47 23.59
C HIS A 182 5.34 13.72 22.12
N TYR A 183 5.42 12.71 21.23
CA TYR A 183 4.98 12.84 19.83
C TYR A 183 3.45 12.77 19.66
N VAL A 184 2.72 12.13 20.58
CA VAL A 184 1.25 12.02 20.50
C VAL A 184 0.55 13.40 20.45
N PRO A 185 0.92 14.39 21.30
CA PRO A 185 0.43 15.77 21.20
C PRO A 185 0.70 16.49 19.87
N LEU A 186 1.65 16.03 19.04
CA LEU A 186 1.92 16.61 17.72
C LEU A 186 1.03 15.99 16.63
N LEU A 187 0.87 14.67 16.68
CA LEU A 187 0.11 13.90 15.70
C LEU A 187 -1.36 14.35 15.68
N ILE A 188 -1.94 14.57 16.86
CA ILE A 188 -3.35 14.93 17.01
C ILE A 188 -3.70 16.27 16.33
N PRO A 189 -3.07 17.42 16.65
CA PRO A 189 -3.39 18.69 16.01
C PRO A 189 -3.13 18.69 14.51
N ALA A 190 -2.07 18.01 14.06
CA ALA A 190 -1.76 17.90 12.64
C ALA A 190 -2.86 17.15 11.88
N LEU A 191 -3.28 15.97 12.35
CA LEU A 191 -4.38 15.21 11.76
C LEU A 191 -5.67 16.02 11.71
N VAL A 192 -5.99 16.72 12.80
CA VAL A 192 -7.17 17.57 12.92
C VAL A 192 -7.14 18.75 11.94
N ALA A 193 -5.98 19.40 11.78
CA ALA A 193 -5.82 20.52 10.84
C ALA A 193 -6.08 20.10 9.39
N VAL A 194 -5.63 18.90 9.01
CA VAL A 194 -5.82 18.34 7.68
C VAL A 194 -7.30 18.03 7.41
N VAL A 195 -7.96 17.33 8.34
CA VAL A 195 -9.36 16.93 8.19
C VAL A 195 -10.32 18.12 8.18
N ARG A 196 -10.02 19.19 8.94
CA ARG A 196 -10.87 20.41 8.99
C ARG A 196 -11.11 21.02 7.62
N ASN A 197 -10.12 20.94 6.74
CA ASN A 197 -10.18 21.58 5.42
C ASN A 197 -10.90 20.71 4.37
N ALA A 198 -11.36 19.50 4.73
CA ALA A 198 -12.05 18.61 3.80
C ALA A 198 -13.30 19.24 3.18
N ASN A 199 -14.14 19.91 3.98
CA ASN A 199 -15.35 20.56 3.49
C ASN A 199 -15.04 21.72 2.55
N PHE A 200 -14.07 22.57 2.88
CA PHE A 200 -13.64 23.65 1.98
C PHE A 200 -13.08 23.11 0.66
N PHE A 201 -12.32 22.02 0.71
CA PHE A 201 -11.81 21.38 -0.48
C PHE A 201 -12.94 20.79 -1.35
N ALA A 202 -13.91 20.09 -0.73
CA ALA A 202 -15.06 19.56 -1.45
C ALA A 202 -15.90 20.67 -2.09
N MET A 203 -16.22 21.73 -1.35
CA MET A 203 -16.96 22.90 -1.87
C MET A 203 -16.20 23.57 -3.03
N ALA A 204 -14.88 23.67 -2.96
CA ALA A 204 -14.06 24.21 -4.04
C ALA A 204 -14.03 23.32 -5.29
N LEU A 205 -14.18 22.00 -5.13
CA LEU A 205 -14.29 21.08 -6.27
C LEU A 205 -15.70 21.13 -6.88
N GLU A 206 -16.74 21.16 -6.05
CA GLU A 206 -18.13 21.30 -6.48
C GLU A 206 -18.36 22.62 -7.23
N SER A 207 -17.80 23.74 -6.74
CA SER A 207 -17.90 25.04 -7.43
C SER A 207 -17.20 25.07 -8.79
N ARG A 208 -16.22 24.18 -9.01
CA ARG A 208 -15.54 23.99 -10.31
C ARG A 208 -16.24 22.93 -11.18
N GLY A 209 -17.39 22.41 -10.77
CA GLY A 209 -18.16 21.42 -11.51
C GLY A 209 -17.57 20.01 -11.47
N PHE A 210 -16.82 19.65 -10.42
CA PHE A 210 -16.33 18.28 -10.25
C PHE A 210 -17.51 17.29 -10.21
N GLY A 211 -17.46 16.26 -11.06
CA GLY A 211 -18.55 15.27 -11.18
C GLY A 211 -19.76 15.74 -12.00
N SER A 212 -19.77 16.97 -12.54
CA SER A 212 -20.91 17.51 -13.30
C SER A 212 -21.03 16.96 -14.73
N ARG A 213 -19.92 16.53 -15.36
CA ARG A 213 -19.89 15.97 -16.71
C ARG A 213 -19.10 14.67 -16.77
N ASN A 214 -19.59 13.71 -17.56
CA ASN A 214 -18.90 12.46 -17.85
C ASN A 214 -17.67 12.66 -18.75
N GLU A 215 -17.76 13.60 -19.70
CA GLU A 215 -16.65 13.93 -20.60
C GLU A 215 -15.84 15.11 -20.05
N ARG A 216 -14.52 14.93 -19.97
CA ARG A 216 -13.60 15.95 -19.48
C ARG A 216 -12.51 16.24 -20.50
N VAL A 217 -12.14 17.51 -20.59
CA VAL A 217 -11.03 17.97 -21.43
C VAL A 217 -9.76 17.97 -20.58
N SER A 218 -8.77 17.15 -20.94
CA SER A 218 -7.46 17.16 -20.29
C SER A 218 -6.59 18.27 -20.88
N PHE A 219 -6.06 19.14 -20.02
CA PHE A 219 -5.05 20.13 -20.42
C PHE A 219 -3.73 19.47 -20.83
N LEU A 220 -3.32 18.43 -20.09
CA LEU A 220 -2.13 17.66 -20.43
C LEU A 220 -2.47 16.63 -21.50
N GLN A 221 -1.92 16.80 -22.70
CA GLN A 221 -2.02 15.83 -23.78
C GLN A 221 -0.81 14.90 -23.75
N ILE A 222 -1.05 13.63 -23.46
CA ILE A 222 -0.04 12.57 -23.55
C ILE A 222 -0.17 11.86 -24.89
N GLY A 223 0.97 11.57 -25.53
CA GLY A 223 1.02 11.00 -26.86
C GLY A 223 2.19 10.03 -27.00
N PHE A 224 1.97 9.00 -27.82
CA PHE A 224 2.99 7.99 -28.12
C PHE A 224 4.00 8.58 -29.11
N GLY A 225 5.28 8.52 -28.78
CA GLY A 225 6.37 9.12 -29.55
C GLY A 225 7.51 8.14 -29.87
N ARG A 226 8.58 8.68 -30.48
CA ARG A 226 9.77 7.90 -30.86
C ARG A 226 10.49 7.30 -29.66
N ASN A 227 10.45 7.98 -28.51
CA ASN A 227 11.09 7.52 -27.28
C ASN A 227 10.36 6.29 -26.70
N ASP A 228 9.06 6.15 -26.94
CA ASP A 228 8.29 4.98 -26.54
C ASP A 228 8.68 3.75 -27.36
N VAL A 229 8.87 3.93 -28.67
CA VAL A 229 9.38 2.87 -29.56
C VAL A 229 10.78 2.43 -29.13
N ALA A 230 11.66 3.39 -28.82
CA ALA A 230 13.00 3.08 -28.30
C ALA A 230 12.95 2.33 -26.97
N LEU A 231 12.07 2.73 -26.05
CA LEU A 231 11.88 2.06 -24.77
C LEU A 231 11.37 0.63 -24.94
N ILE A 232 10.36 0.42 -25.81
CA ILE A 232 9.84 -0.92 -26.12
C ILE A 232 10.90 -1.78 -26.79
N GLY A 233 11.66 -1.23 -27.74
CA GLY A 233 12.78 -1.92 -28.37
C GLY A 233 13.84 -2.36 -27.35
N ALA A 234 14.22 -1.47 -26.43
CA ALA A 234 15.14 -1.79 -25.34
C ALA A 234 14.60 -2.89 -24.42
N LEU A 235 13.31 -2.90 -24.11
CA LEU A 235 12.67 -3.96 -23.33
C LEU A 235 12.73 -5.31 -24.05
N ILE A 236 12.40 -5.36 -25.33
CA ILE A 236 12.45 -6.59 -26.14
C ILE A 236 13.88 -7.13 -26.20
N LEU A 237 14.87 -6.26 -26.44
CA LEU A 237 16.29 -6.64 -26.43
C LEU A 237 16.74 -7.14 -25.06
N SER A 238 16.31 -6.49 -23.97
CA SER A 238 16.63 -6.93 -22.62
C SER A 238 16.03 -8.31 -22.31
N ALA A 239 14.80 -8.57 -22.74
CA ALA A 239 14.15 -9.86 -22.58
C ALA A 239 14.85 -10.95 -23.40
N ALA A 240 15.25 -10.65 -24.65
CA ALA A 240 16.00 -11.57 -25.49
C ALA A 240 17.39 -11.89 -24.91
N ALA A 241 18.11 -10.89 -24.41
CA ALA A 241 19.39 -11.08 -23.73
C ALA A 241 19.22 -11.95 -22.48
N CYS A 242 18.21 -11.68 -21.66
CA CYS A 242 17.92 -12.48 -20.48
C CYS A 242 17.58 -13.94 -20.84
N LEU A 243 16.82 -14.17 -21.92
CA LEU A 243 16.51 -15.52 -22.40
C LEU A 243 17.75 -16.30 -22.83
N HIS A 244 18.73 -15.64 -23.46
CA HIS A 244 19.98 -16.28 -23.88
C HIS A 244 20.80 -16.79 -22.69
N PHE A 245 20.85 -16.00 -21.60
CA PHE A 245 21.58 -16.36 -20.38
C PHE A 245 20.73 -17.12 -19.34
N ASN A 246 19.44 -17.34 -19.60
CA ASN A 246 18.59 -18.04 -18.66
C ASN A 246 18.77 -19.55 -18.84
N GLU A 247 19.27 -20.21 -17.80
CA GLU A 247 19.42 -21.68 -17.74
C GLU A 247 18.06 -22.42 -17.64
N GLY A 248 16.94 -21.68 -17.60
CA GLY A 248 15.58 -22.23 -17.57
C GLY A 248 14.91 -22.30 -18.95
N THR A 249 13.91 -23.18 -19.08
CA THR A 249 13.13 -23.34 -20.32
C THR A 249 12.45 -22.02 -20.75
N PRO A 250 12.52 -21.62 -22.04
CA PRO A 250 11.87 -20.41 -22.56
C PRO A 250 10.36 -20.32 -22.25
N GLN A 251 9.70 -21.48 -22.14
CA GLN A 251 8.28 -21.58 -21.78
C GLN A 251 7.95 -20.87 -20.45
N GLY A 252 8.81 -20.98 -19.43
CA GLY A 252 8.56 -20.34 -18.13
C GLY A 252 8.50 -18.82 -18.21
N LEU A 253 9.33 -18.22 -19.06
CA LEU A 253 9.33 -16.76 -19.26
C LEU A 253 8.10 -16.28 -20.05
N LEU A 254 7.67 -17.07 -21.05
CA LEU A 254 6.44 -16.79 -21.81
C LEU A 254 5.20 -16.87 -20.93
N TRP A 255 5.14 -17.86 -20.02
CA TRP A 255 4.09 -17.95 -19.01
C TRP A 255 4.09 -16.73 -18.09
N ASN A 256 5.25 -16.22 -17.68
CA ASN A 256 5.33 -14.99 -16.89
C ASN A 256 4.86 -13.75 -17.65
N GLY A 257 5.12 -13.67 -18.96
CA GLY A 257 4.55 -12.62 -19.83
C GLY A 257 3.02 -12.69 -19.91
N PHE A 258 2.47 -13.90 -20.02
CA PHE A 258 1.02 -14.13 -19.94
C PHE A 258 0.45 -13.77 -18.57
N TYR A 259 1.12 -14.16 -17.48
CA TYR A 259 0.72 -13.78 -16.12
C TYR A 259 0.75 -12.27 -15.89
N LEU A 260 1.76 -11.57 -16.42
CA LEU A 260 1.81 -10.10 -16.40
C LEU A 260 0.60 -9.49 -17.10
N LEU A 261 0.28 -9.96 -18.31
CA LEU A 261 -0.81 -9.40 -19.11
C LEU A 261 -2.16 -9.68 -18.46
N THR A 262 -2.41 -10.91 -18.03
CA THR A 262 -3.62 -11.30 -17.31
C THR A 262 -3.75 -10.58 -15.97
N PHE A 263 -2.66 -10.40 -15.23
CA PHE A 263 -2.65 -9.64 -13.98
C PHE A 263 -2.98 -8.16 -14.22
N PHE A 264 -2.33 -7.52 -15.20
CA PHE A 264 -2.53 -6.09 -15.47
C PHE A 264 -3.93 -5.80 -16.02
N VAL A 265 -4.37 -6.57 -17.01
CA VAL A 265 -5.72 -6.46 -17.58
C VAL A 265 -6.76 -6.82 -16.54
N GLY A 266 -6.55 -7.92 -15.80
CA GLY A 266 -7.42 -8.37 -14.72
C GLY A 266 -7.55 -7.31 -13.63
N PHE A 267 -6.46 -6.66 -13.21
CA PHE A 267 -6.51 -5.59 -12.23
C PHE A 267 -7.35 -4.40 -12.70
N ILE A 268 -7.13 -3.93 -13.93
CA ILE A 268 -7.90 -2.81 -14.50
C ILE A 268 -9.39 -3.17 -14.61
N LEU A 269 -9.70 -4.39 -15.07
CA LEU A 269 -11.08 -4.89 -15.16
C LEU A 269 -11.74 -4.97 -13.79
N VAL A 270 -11.08 -5.57 -12.80
CA VAL A 270 -11.57 -5.66 -11.42
C VAL A 270 -11.79 -4.27 -10.86
N LEU A 271 -10.85 -3.34 -11.05
CA LEU A 271 -10.98 -1.96 -10.58
C LEU A 271 -12.19 -1.27 -11.23
N ARG A 272 -12.40 -1.45 -12.54
CA ARG A 272 -13.60 -0.95 -13.23
C ARG A 272 -14.88 -1.56 -12.68
N VAL A 273 -14.92 -2.87 -12.44
CA VAL A 273 -16.09 -3.54 -11.87
C VAL A 273 -16.35 -2.97 -10.48
N VAL A 274 -15.37 -2.95 -9.58
CA VAL A 274 -15.53 -2.47 -8.20
C VAL A 274 -15.97 -1.01 -8.14
N VAL A 275 -15.43 -0.15 -9.01
CA VAL A 275 -15.85 1.25 -9.08
C VAL A 275 -17.29 1.41 -9.58
N ASN A 276 -17.72 0.56 -10.51
CA ASN A 276 -19.06 0.60 -11.10
C ASN A 276 -20.13 -0.17 -10.29
N LEU A 277 -19.75 -1.00 -9.32
CA LEU A 277 -20.67 -1.56 -8.34
C LEU A 277 -21.41 -0.44 -7.60
N GLU A 278 -22.62 -0.70 -7.12
CA GLU A 278 -23.47 0.27 -6.43
C GLU A 278 -22.74 0.97 -5.28
N SER A 279 -22.04 0.20 -4.42
CA SER A 279 -21.21 0.75 -3.34
C SER A 279 -20.03 1.60 -3.82
N GLY A 280 -19.46 1.26 -4.98
CA GLY A 280 -18.39 2.03 -5.61
C GLY A 280 -18.91 3.34 -6.19
N ARG A 281 -20.06 3.33 -6.86
CA ARG A 281 -20.69 4.52 -7.43
C ARG A 281 -21.05 5.54 -6.36
N ILE A 282 -21.60 5.10 -5.23
CA ILE A 282 -21.90 5.96 -4.08
C ILE A 282 -20.65 6.71 -3.61
N LEU A 283 -19.49 6.03 -3.57
CA LEU A 283 -18.22 6.63 -3.18
C LEU A 283 -17.71 7.63 -4.24
N TRP A 284 -17.60 7.19 -5.49
CA TRP A 284 -16.87 7.93 -6.52
C TRP A 284 -17.68 9.05 -7.18
N LEU A 285 -19.00 9.05 -7.03
CA LEU A 285 -19.88 10.15 -7.45
C LEU A 285 -20.01 11.25 -6.40
N ASN A 286 -19.68 10.96 -5.13
CA ASN A 286 -19.77 11.94 -4.06
C ASN A 286 -18.44 12.68 -3.87
N THR A 287 -18.41 13.97 -4.18
CA THR A 287 -17.20 14.80 -4.10
C THR A 287 -16.55 14.79 -2.72
N ARG A 288 -17.34 14.81 -1.64
CA ARG A 288 -16.80 14.76 -0.27
C ARG A 288 -16.10 13.43 0.01
N MET A 289 -16.66 12.31 -0.46
CA MET A 289 -16.04 11.00 -0.30
C MET A 289 -14.74 10.85 -1.11
N VAL A 290 -14.68 11.43 -2.31
CA VAL A 290 -13.44 11.51 -3.11
C VAL A 290 -12.36 12.30 -2.35
N VAL A 291 -12.72 13.45 -1.76
CA VAL A 291 -11.82 14.25 -0.93
C VAL A 291 -11.37 13.49 0.31
N LEU A 292 -12.28 12.81 1.02
CA LEU A 292 -11.94 12.00 2.19
C LEU A 292 -11.01 10.83 1.83
N THR A 293 -11.15 10.25 0.63
CA THR A 293 -10.24 9.22 0.13
C THR A 293 -8.84 9.77 -0.04
N ALA A 294 -8.71 10.93 -0.70
CA ALA A 294 -7.42 11.60 -0.90
C ALA A 294 -6.77 12.02 0.42
N LEU A 295 -7.55 12.59 1.35
CA LEU A 295 -7.06 12.98 2.67
C LEU A 295 -6.63 11.78 3.51
N SER A 296 -7.41 10.69 3.51
CA SER A 296 -7.07 9.47 4.24
C SER A 296 -5.75 8.87 3.72
N ALA A 297 -5.56 8.84 2.40
CA ALA A 297 -4.32 8.40 1.77
C ALA A 297 -3.13 9.29 2.12
N ALA A 298 -3.30 10.61 2.03
CA ALA A 298 -2.25 11.57 2.34
C ALA A 298 -1.85 11.54 3.82
N ILE A 299 -2.84 11.46 4.72
CA ILE A 299 -2.64 11.32 6.16
C ILE A 299 -1.86 10.04 6.48
N TYR A 300 -2.30 8.90 5.93
CA TYR A 300 -1.60 7.64 6.12
C TYR A 300 -0.14 7.73 5.65
N ALA A 301 0.07 8.22 4.43
CA ALA A 301 1.41 8.32 3.86
C ALA A 301 2.30 9.29 4.66
N ALA A 302 1.79 10.45 5.05
CA ALA A 302 2.53 11.45 5.82
C ALA A 302 2.94 10.95 7.21
N VAL A 303 2.14 10.08 7.84
CA VAL A 303 2.51 9.45 9.12
C VAL A 303 3.46 8.28 8.93
N VAL A 304 3.40 7.54 7.81
CA VAL A 304 4.28 6.37 7.58
C VAL A 304 5.66 6.77 7.07
N ILE A 305 5.76 7.72 6.14
CA ILE A 305 7.02 8.09 5.45
C ILE A 305 8.17 8.43 6.43
N PRO A 306 7.97 9.27 7.48
CA PRO A 306 9.06 9.62 8.39
C PRO A 306 9.62 8.43 9.18
N PHE A 307 8.82 7.37 9.33
CA PHE A 307 9.16 6.20 10.16
C PHE A 307 9.68 5.01 9.34
N LYS A 308 9.70 5.08 8.00
CA LYS A 308 10.21 4.01 7.13
C LYS A 308 11.71 3.68 7.32
N GLY A 309 12.47 4.52 8.03
CA GLY A 309 13.88 4.28 8.34
C GLY A 309 14.18 3.97 9.81
N ILE A 310 13.18 3.96 10.71
CA ILE A 310 13.39 3.76 12.14
C ILE A 310 13.15 2.28 12.48
N VAL A 311 14.21 1.49 12.34
CA VAL A 311 14.23 0.08 12.72
C VAL A 311 14.63 -0.03 14.19
N PHE A 312 13.72 -0.48 15.06
CA PHE A 312 13.99 -0.65 16.49
C PHE A 312 14.79 -1.94 16.78
N VAL A 313 14.60 -2.96 15.95
CA VAL A 313 15.33 -4.23 16.01
C VAL A 313 15.72 -4.63 14.59
N PRO A 314 17.02 -4.69 14.26
CA PRO A 314 17.49 -5.09 12.94
C PRO A 314 16.86 -6.42 12.52
N GLY A 315 16.15 -6.42 11.39
CA GLY A 315 15.49 -7.62 10.86
C GLY A 315 14.17 -8.04 11.51
N VAL A 316 13.65 -7.31 12.52
CA VAL A 316 12.42 -7.71 13.23
C VAL A 316 11.31 -6.64 13.25
N THR A 317 11.58 -5.34 13.51
CA THR A 317 10.49 -4.33 13.58
C THR A 317 10.89 -2.90 13.21
N GLU A 318 10.20 -2.31 12.22
CA GLU A 318 10.04 -0.87 12.01
C GLU A 318 8.80 -0.40 12.80
N PHE A 319 8.92 0.59 13.69
CA PHE A 319 7.73 1.15 14.35
C PHE A 319 6.93 1.95 13.32
N ARG A 320 5.74 1.44 12.97
CA ARG A 320 4.85 2.08 11.99
C ARG A 320 3.60 2.63 12.68
N PRO A 321 3.66 3.81 13.31
CA PRO A 321 2.51 4.38 14.03
C PRO A 321 1.31 4.62 13.11
N GLY A 322 1.54 4.79 11.81
CA GLY A 322 0.50 4.93 10.79
C GLY A 322 -0.45 3.73 10.68
N MET A 323 -0.06 2.53 11.14
CA MET A 323 -0.93 1.34 11.12
C MET A 323 -2.16 1.47 12.04
N ALA A 324 -2.15 2.43 12.97
CA ALA A 324 -3.33 2.72 13.79
C ALA A 324 -4.41 3.50 13.03
N LEU A 325 -4.08 4.13 11.90
CA LEU A 325 -4.99 4.98 11.15
C LEU A 325 -6.04 4.20 10.32
N PRO A 326 -5.69 3.15 9.55
CA PRO A 326 -6.66 2.42 8.73
C PRO A 326 -7.93 2.00 9.49
N PRO A 327 -7.87 1.34 10.67
CA PRO A 327 -9.10 0.95 11.36
C PRO A 327 -9.91 2.13 11.89
N VAL A 328 -9.25 3.18 12.41
CA VAL A 328 -9.92 4.39 12.91
C VAL A 328 -10.63 5.11 11.78
N LEU A 329 -9.90 5.40 10.70
CA LEU A 329 -10.43 6.08 9.53
C LEU A 329 -11.47 5.20 8.82
N GLY A 330 -11.29 3.87 8.81
CA GLY A 330 -12.26 2.91 8.30
C GLY A 330 -13.61 3.08 8.98
N VAL A 331 -13.67 3.06 10.31
CA VAL A 331 -14.92 3.26 11.05
C VAL A 331 -15.54 4.65 10.80
N LEU A 332 -14.72 5.70 10.68
CA LEU A 332 -15.17 7.09 10.56
C LEU A 332 -15.53 7.55 9.14
N PHE A 333 -14.81 7.08 8.12
CA PHE A 333 -14.95 7.47 6.70
C PHE A 333 -15.33 6.30 5.78
N GLY A 334 -15.48 5.09 6.31
CA GLY A 334 -16.02 3.94 5.60
C GLY A 334 -15.22 3.58 4.34
N PRO A 335 -15.87 3.43 3.17
CA PRO A 335 -15.19 3.03 1.95
C PRO A 335 -14.12 4.03 1.48
N ALA A 336 -14.25 5.32 1.83
CA ALA A 336 -13.24 6.32 1.48
C ALA A 336 -11.90 6.04 2.17
N ALA A 337 -11.93 5.63 3.44
CA ALA A 337 -10.72 5.25 4.17
C ALA A 337 -10.14 3.91 3.74
N ALA A 338 -10.96 2.97 3.26
CA ALA A 338 -10.48 1.72 2.65
C ALA A 338 -9.61 2.00 1.43
N TRP A 339 -10.14 2.72 0.44
CA TRP A 339 -9.36 3.17 -0.72
C TRP A 339 -8.20 4.07 -0.33
N GLY A 340 -8.43 4.97 0.62
CA GLY A 340 -7.41 5.87 1.15
C GLY A 340 -6.22 5.12 1.75
N SER A 341 -6.46 4.09 2.56
CA SER A 341 -5.39 3.30 3.20
C SER A 341 -4.58 2.50 2.16
N GLY A 342 -5.26 1.91 1.16
CA GLY A 342 -4.59 1.27 0.04
C GLY A 342 -3.69 2.24 -0.74
N PHE A 343 -4.23 3.39 -1.15
CA PHE A 343 -3.45 4.43 -1.83
C PHE A 343 -2.32 4.98 -0.97
N GLY A 344 -2.57 5.24 0.30
CA GLY A 344 -1.56 5.69 1.25
C GLY A 344 -0.38 4.72 1.34
N CYS A 345 -0.65 3.41 1.31
CA CYS A 345 0.40 2.39 1.25
C CYS A 345 1.27 2.55 0.00
N VAL A 346 0.65 2.60 -1.18
CA VAL A 346 1.37 2.78 -2.46
C VAL A 346 2.17 4.07 -2.48
N ILE A 347 1.59 5.18 -2.03
CA ILE A 347 2.26 6.48 -1.96
C ILE A 347 3.45 6.41 -1.00
N SER A 348 3.31 5.75 0.15
CA SER A 348 4.43 5.55 1.05
C SER A 348 5.52 4.68 0.43
N ASP A 349 5.17 3.69 -0.40
CA ASP A 349 6.10 2.81 -1.10
C ASP A 349 6.91 3.53 -2.17
N PHE A 350 6.39 4.63 -2.71
CA PHE A 350 7.18 5.48 -3.60
C PHE A 350 8.48 5.96 -2.94
N PHE A 351 8.50 6.10 -1.62
CA PHE A 351 9.67 6.53 -0.85
C PHE A 351 10.63 5.40 -0.48
N GLY A 352 10.82 4.41 -1.37
CA GLY A 352 11.96 3.48 -1.30
C GLY A 352 11.63 1.98 -1.30
N SER A 353 10.36 1.60 -1.44
CA SER A 353 9.95 0.19 -1.42
C SER A 353 8.96 -0.21 -2.52
N LEU A 354 8.87 0.59 -3.59
CA LEU A 354 7.97 0.31 -4.71
C LEU A 354 8.40 -0.96 -5.46
N GLY A 355 7.52 -1.95 -5.51
CA GLY A 355 7.70 -3.21 -6.23
C GLY A 355 6.38 -3.95 -6.39
N PRO A 356 6.34 -5.19 -6.91
CA PRO A 356 5.12 -5.99 -7.00
C PRO A 356 4.44 -6.23 -5.66
N GLY A 357 5.22 -6.27 -4.57
CA GLY A 357 4.68 -6.33 -3.22
C GLY A 357 3.75 -5.17 -2.87
N SER A 358 3.94 -3.99 -3.48
CA SER A 358 3.08 -2.81 -3.26
C SER A 358 1.64 -3.04 -3.72
N PHE A 359 1.40 -3.98 -4.65
CA PHE A 359 0.05 -4.39 -5.01
C PHE A 359 -0.67 -5.09 -3.86
N PHE A 360 0.01 -6.06 -3.23
CA PHE A 360 -0.54 -6.74 -2.06
C PHE A 360 -0.57 -5.82 -0.84
N GLY A 361 0.37 -4.89 -0.73
CA GLY A 361 0.33 -3.80 0.24
C GLY A 361 -0.92 -2.92 0.07
N PHE A 362 -1.26 -2.54 -1.15
CA PHE A 362 -2.51 -1.83 -1.47
C PHE A 362 -3.73 -2.64 -1.00
N ALA A 363 -3.84 -3.90 -1.42
CA ALA A 363 -4.98 -4.76 -1.10
C ALA A 363 -5.10 -5.05 0.41
N GLY A 364 -3.98 -5.35 1.09
CA GLY A 364 -3.95 -5.61 2.52
C GLY A 364 -4.38 -4.39 3.34
N ASN A 365 -3.82 -3.21 3.03
CA ASN A 365 -4.18 -1.98 3.74
C ASN A 365 -5.60 -1.49 3.41
N PHE A 366 -6.09 -1.78 2.20
CA PHE A 366 -7.50 -1.59 1.87
C PHE A 366 -8.39 -2.43 2.81
N VAL A 367 -8.10 -3.73 2.94
CA VAL A 367 -8.86 -4.64 3.82
C VAL A 367 -8.73 -4.26 5.30
N MET A 368 -7.57 -3.76 5.72
CA MET A 368 -7.35 -3.29 7.11
C MET A 368 -8.33 -2.20 7.52
N ALA A 369 -8.70 -1.30 6.61
CA ALA A 369 -9.69 -0.24 6.86
C ALA A 369 -11.12 -0.67 6.51
N TRP A 370 -11.29 -1.47 5.45
CA TRP A 370 -12.59 -1.96 4.99
C TRP A 370 -13.26 -2.89 6.00
N LEU A 371 -12.51 -3.78 6.63
CA LEU A 371 -13.08 -4.80 7.51
C LEU A 371 -13.64 -4.21 8.82
N PRO A 372 -12.95 -3.30 9.53
CA PRO A 372 -13.52 -2.57 10.67
C PRO A 372 -14.83 -1.86 10.34
N TYR A 373 -14.87 -1.19 9.18
CA TYR A 373 -16.06 -0.54 8.65
C TYR A 373 -17.23 -1.52 8.44
N ARG A 374 -16.96 -2.66 7.77
CA ARG A 374 -17.99 -3.64 7.42
C ARG A 374 -18.51 -4.45 8.61
N LEU A 375 -17.62 -4.81 9.54
CA LEU A 375 -17.98 -5.65 10.67
C LEU A 375 -18.57 -4.86 11.85
N TRP A 376 -18.39 -3.53 11.90
CA TRP A 376 -18.77 -2.69 13.04
C TRP A 376 -20.18 -2.98 13.57
N TRP A 377 -21.17 -3.10 12.68
CA TRP A 377 -22.57 -3.39 13.02
C TRP A 377 -22.92 -4.88 13.06
N LYS A 378 -22.08 -5.75 12.45
CA LYS A 378 -22.38 -7.18 12.28
C LYS A 378 -22.07 -8.02 13.51
N THR A 379 -21.14 -7.58 14.38
CA THR A 379 -20.77 -8.31 15.61
C THR A 379 -21.89 -8.39 16.66
N GLY A 380 -22.91 -7.53 16.55
CA GLY A 380 -24.01 -7.48 17.51
C GLY A 380 -23.68 -6.71 18.80
N LEU A 381 -22.43 -6.30 19.01
CA LEU A 381 -21.98 -5.52 20.17
C LEU A 381 -22.41 -4.05 20.12
N VAL A 382 -22.69 -3.53 18.91
CA VAL A 382 -23.25 -2.19 18.68
C VAL A 382 -24.75 -2.32 18.46
N ARG A 383 -25.54 -1.55 19.21
CA ARG A 383 -27.01 -1.55 19.08
C ARG A 383 -27.41 -0.75 17.84
N ALA A 384 -28.38 -1.24 17.09
CA ALA A 384 -28.86 -0.58 15.87
C ALA A 384 -29.54 0.77 16.15
N ASN A 385 -30.19 0.91 17.31
CA ASN A 385 -30.89 2.13 17.72
C ASN A 385 -30.03 3.08 18.58
N ASP A 386 -28.70 2.91 18.57
CA ASP A 386 -27.79 3.78 19.32
C ASP A 386 -27.71 5.15 18.63
N PRO A 387 -27.97 6.27 19.34
CA PRO A 387 -27.92 7.61 18.74
C PRO A 387 -26.49 8.04 18.39
N GLU A 388 -25.47 7.46 19.03
CA GLU A 388 -24.05 7.72 18.77
C GLU A 388 -23.30 6.39 18.51
N PRO A 389 -23.61 5.68 17.42
CA PRO A 389 -23.21 4.29 17.23
C PRO A 389 -21.68 4.12 17.07
N LEU A 390 -20.99 5.18 16.65
CA LEU A 390 -19.55 5.21 16.43
C LEU A 390 -18.76 5.75 17.64
N ARG A 391 -19.43 6.35 18.63
CA ARG A 391 -18.76 6.89 19.83
C ARG A 391 -18.38 5.77 20.77
N LEU A 392 -17.10 5.69 21.16
CA LEU A 392 -16.59 4.72 22.13
C LEU A 392 -16.95 5.09 23.58
N ASN A 393 -18.24 5.08 23.91
CA ASN A 393 -18.78 5.44 25.23
C ASN A 393 -19.11 4.24 26.14
N THR A 394 -19.04 3.02 25.62
CA THR A 394 -19.31 1.79 26.38
C THR A 394 -18.21 0.77 26.18
N THR A 395 -17.99 -0.08 27.19
CA THR A 395 -16.99 -1.16 27.12
C THR A 395 -17.25 -2.10 25.94
N ALA A 396 -18.53 -2.38 25.63
CA ALA A 396 -18.89 -3.20 24.48
C ALA A 396 -18.43 -2.60 23.14
N LYS A 397 -18.57 -1.28 22.94
CA LYS A 397 -18.07 -0.60 21.73
C LYS A 397 -16.55 -0.57 21.67
N VAL A 398 -15.87 -0.40 22.80
CA VAL A 398 -14.40 -0.44 22.87
C VAL A 398 -13.88 -1.84 22.52
N ILE A 399 -14.49 -2.88 23.09
CA ILE A 399 -14.16 -4.28 22.75
C ILE A 399 -14.42 -4.52 21.26
N ASN A 400 -15.60 -4.11 20.75
CA ASN A 400 -15.93 -4.26 19.34
C ASN A 400 -14.89 -3.62 18.44
N PHE A 401 -14.48 -2.39 18.76
CA PHE A 401 -13.46 -1.66 18.03
C PHE A 401 -12.13 -2.41 17.95
N PHE A 402 -11.62 -2.94 19.05
CA PHE A 402 -10.39 -3.72 19.02
C PHE A 402 -10.55 -5.03 18.27
N VAL A 403 -11.67 -5.75 18.44
CA VAL A 403 -11.94 -7.02 17.73
C VAL A 403 -11.90 -6.81 16.22
N VAL A 404 -12.66 -5.84 15.70
CA VAL A 404 -12.73 -5.61 14.26
C VAL A 404 -11.41 -5.03 13.71
N SER A 405 -10.71 -4.21 14.49
CA SER A 405 -9.42 -3.62 14.11
C SER A 405 -8.31 -4.67 14.02
N LEU A 406 -8.22 -5.57 14.99
CA LEU A 406 -7.25 -6.67 14.98
C LEU A 406 -7.57 -7.69 13.89
N ALA A 407 -8.85 -7.98 13.64
CA ALA A 407 -9.26 -8.78 12.50
C ALA A 407 -8.77 -8.16 11.18
N GLY A 408 -8.93 -6.84 11.01
CA GLY A 408 -8.41 -6.11 9.84
C GLY A 408 -6.88 -6.18 9.72
N ALA A 409 -6.16 -6.09 10.85
CA ALA A 409 -4.70 -6.18 10.89
C ALA A 409 -4.17 -7.54 10.43
N VAL A 410 -4.79 -8.63 10.91
CA VAL A 410 -4.41 -9.99 10.52
C VAL A 410 -4.84 -10.29 9.08
N ALA A 411 -6.02 -9.84 8.65
CA ALA A 411 -6.45 -9.96 7.26
C ALA A 411 -5.50 -9.24 6.29
N CYS A 412 -4.98 -8.06 6.67
CA CYS A 412 -3.93 -7.39 5.91
C CYS A 412 -2.65 -8.23 5.82
N ALA A 413 -2.20 -8.77 6.95
CA ALA A 413 -1.01 -9.62 7.01
C ALA A 413 -1.13 -10.87 6.14
N LEU A 414 -2.33 -11.47 6.09
CA LEU A 414 -2.65 -12.60 5.24
C LEU A 414 -2.50 -12.28 3.76
N ILE A 415 -3.12 -11.19 3.31
CA ILE A 415 -3.10 -10.79 1.90
C ILE A 415 -1.68 -10.49 1.45
N ILE A 416 -0.91 -9.77 2.27
CA ILE A 416 0.49 -9.44 1.95
C ILE A 416 1.38 -10.68 2.00
N GLY A 417 1.24 -11.51 3.05
CA GLY A 417 2.02 -12.73 3.22
C GLY A 417 1.83 -13.70 2.06
N TRP A 418 0.58 -14.03 1.73
CA TRP A 418 0.28 -14.95 0.63
C TRP A 418 0.67 -14.36 -0.71
N GLY A 419 0.41 -13.06 -0.92
CA GLY A 419 0.78 -12.39 -2.16
C GLY A 419 2.29 -12.45 -2.43
N LEU A 420 3.11 -12.22 -1.41
CA LEU A 420 4.57 -12.28 -1.54
C LEU A 420 5.11 -13.71 -1.63
N GLU A 421 4.46 -14.68 -0.98
CA GLU A 421 4.81 -16.09 -1.15
C GLU A 421 4.47 -16.62 -2.54
N LEU A 422 3.31 -16.25 -3.10
CA LEU A 422 2.92 -16.61 -4.47
C LEU A 422 3.87 -16.03 -5.54
N LEU A 423 4.51 -14.88 -5.25
CA LEU A 423 5.58 -14.33 -6.08
C LEU A 423 6.95 -14.97 -5.82
N GLY A 424 7.07 -15.89 -4.86
CA GLY A 424 8.32 -16.50 -4.46
C GLY A 424 9.32 -15.53 -3.83
N LEU A 425 8.86 -14.37 -3.34
CA LEU A 425 9.74 -13.30 -2.85
C LEU A 425 10.15 -13.52 -1.39
N VAL A 426 9.19 -13.84 -0.52
CA VAL A 426 9.42 -14.04 0.92
C VAL A 426 8.48 -15.15 1.42
N PRO A 427 8.98 -16.12 2.22
CA PRO A 427 8.13 -17.18 2.79
C PRO A 427 7.02 -16.63 3.70
N PHE A 428 5.82 -17.21 3.61
CA PHE A 428 4.66 -16.74 4.37
C PHE A 428 4.87 -16.81 5.88
N LYS A 429 5.44 -17.91 6.40
CA LYS A 429 5.63 -18.11 7.86
C LYS A 429 6.42 -17.00 8.53
N VAL A 430 7.41 -16.45 7.84
CA VAL A 430 8.25 -15.38 8.36
C VAL A 430 7.49 -14.06 8.25
N LEU A 431 6.93 -13.79 7.08
CA LEU A 431 6.42 -12.47 6.76
C LEU A 431 5.03 -12.18 7.36
N ALA A 432 4.09 -13.13 7.28
CA ALA A 432 2.72 -12.92 7.73
C ALA A 432 2.66 -12.67 9.25
N VAL A 433 3.45 -13.42 10.03
CA VAL A 433 3.54 -13.24 11.49
C VAL A 433 4.14 -11.88 11.84
N LEU A 434 5.23 -11.50 11.18
CA LEU A 434 5.87 -10.19 11.40
C LEU A 434 4.92 -9.04 11.07
N ILE A 435 4.21 -9.10 9.94
CA ILE A 435 3.24 -8.06 9.56
C ILE A 435 2.07 -8.01 10.55
N ALA A 436 1.54 -9.17 10.97
CA ALA A 436 0.43 -9.22 11.92
C ALA A 436 0.80 -8.56 13.25
N ILE A 437 1.99 -8.86 13.79
CA ILE A 437 2.49 -8.24 15.03
C ILE A 437 2.71 -6.74 14.83
N ASN A 438 3.38 -6.35 13.73
CA ASN A 438 3.72 -4.97 13.46
C ASN A 438 2.50 -4.07 13.21
N ASN A 439 1.42 -4.63 12.66
CA ASN A 439 0.16 -3.90 12.50
C ASN A 439 -0.62 -3.84 13.82
N SER A 440 -0.64 -4.93 14.58
CA SER A 440 -1.44 -5.04 15.81
C SER A 440 -0.93 -4.15 16.93
N ALA A 441 0.39 -4.04 17.12
CA ALA A 441 0.95 -3.27 18.23
C ALA A 441 0.58 -1.77 18.17
N PRO A 442 0.77 -1.04 17.05
CA PRO A 442 0.30 0.35 16.93
C PRO A 442 -1.22 0.47 17.05
N ILE A 443 -1.99 -0.50 16.56
CA ILE A 443 -3.45 -0.50 16.71
C ILE A 443 -3.82 -0.53 18.19
N VAL A 444 -3.28 -1.47 18.96
CA VAL A 444 -3.56 -1.56 20.41
C VAL A 444 -3.14 -0.28 21.14
N LEU A 445 -1.99 0.28 20.79
CA LEU A 445 -1.41 1.41 21.51
C LEU A 445 -2.01 2.78 21.13
N LEU A 446 -2.32 3.01 19.86
CA LEU A 446 -2.61 4.34 19.32
C LEU A 446 -4.02 4.50 18.76
N SER A 447 -4.71 3.43 18.33
CA SER A 447 -6.00 3.58 17.64
C SER A 447 -7.09 4.16 18.54
N LEU A 448 -7.15 3.77 19.82
CA LEU A 448 -8.13 4.30 20.78
C LEU A 448 -7.92 5.79 21.07
N PRO A 449 -6.71 6.28 21.44
CA PRO A 449 -6.44 7.71 21.57
C PRO A 449 -6.80 8.51 20.30
N VAL A 450 -6.45 7.99 19.12
CA VAL A 450 -6.76 8.65 17.85
C VAL A 450 -8.28 8.72 17.62
N MET A 451 -9.01 7.63 17.89
CA MET A 451 -10.48 7.59 17.76
C MET A 451 -11.17 8.59 18.70
N LEU A 452 -10.78 8.64 19.98
CA LEU A 452 -11.35 9.55 20.99
C LEU A 452 -11.15 11.02 20.62
N VAL A 453 -10.06 11.34 19.92
CA VAL A 453 -9.74 12.68 19.47
C VAL A 453 -10.46 13.05 18.18
N LEU A 454 -10.42 12.16 17.19
CA LEU A 454 -10.93 12.45 15.85
C LEU A 454 -12.45 12.44 15.80
N TYR A 455 -13.10 11.48 16.46
CA TYR A 455 -14.56 11.32 16.45
C TYR A 455 -15.33 12.63 16.73
N PRO A 456 -15.15 13.31 17.90
CA PRO A 456 -15.94 14.50 18.22
C PRO A 456 -15.64 15.71 17.32
N ARG A 457 -14.55 15.69 16.55
CA ARG A 457 -14.20 16.75 15.61
C ARG A 457 -14.82 16.47 14.24
N ILE A 458 -14.73 15.23 13.77
CA ILE A 458 -15.31 14.77 12.52
C ILE A 458 -16.83 14.89 12.54
N THR A 459 -17.49 14.48 13.63
CA THR A 459 -18.95 14.64 13.79
C THR A 459 -19.36 16.11 13.77
N ARG A 460 -18.60 17.00 14.44
CA ARG A 460 -18.87 18.45 14.40
C ARG A 460 -18.75 19.06 13.02
N TRP A 461 -17.98 18.44 12.12
CA TRP A 461 -17.80 18.90 10.75
C TRP A 461 -18.71 18.21 9.74
N GLY A 462 -19.60 17.30 10.18
CA GLY A 462 -20.48 16.57 9.27
C GLY A 462 -19.72 15.66 8.29
N LEU A 463 -18.56 15.13 8.72
CA LEU A 463 -17.64 14.37 7.88
C LEU A 463 -17.74 12.85 8.06
N LEU A 464 -18.70 12.36 8.87
CA LEU A 464 -18.89 10.92 9.00
C LEU A 464 -19.46 10.37 7.69
N TRP A 465 -18.95 9.23 7.22
CA TRP A 465 -19.45 8.62 5.99
C TRP A 465 -20.95 8.30 6.05
N THR A 466 -21.46 7.97 7.25
CA THR A 466 -22.88 7.73 7.50
C THR A 466 -23.75 8.97 7.30
N GLU A 467 -23.20 10.16 7.53
CA GLU A 467 -23.87 11.44 7.32
C GLU A 467 -23.80 11.87 5.84
N ILE A 468 -22.70 11.53 5.16
CA ILE A 468 -22.46 11.92 3.76
C ILE A 468 -23.26 11.06 2.77
N VAL A 469 -23.35 9.75 3.02
CA VAL A 469 -23.97 8.77 2.09
C VAL A 469 -25.49 8.65 2.27
N GLY A 470 -26.04 9.09 3.41
CA GLY A 470 -27.47 8.98 3.71
C GLY A 470 -27.94 7.58 4.13
N SER A 471 -29.21 7.44 4.49
CA SER A 471 -29.78 6.26 5.17
C SER A 471 -29.87 4.98 4.33
N GLU A 472 -30.04 5.08 3.00
CA GLU A 472 -30.11 3.92 2.10
C GLU A 472 -28.76 3.20 1.96
N GLY A 473 -27.66 3.94 1.77
CA GLY A 473 -26.32 3.34 1.71
C GLY A 473 -25.85 2.77 3.04
N VAL A 474 -26.38 3.27 4.16
CA VAL A 474 -26.14 2.73 5.51
C VAL A 474 -26.94 1.44 5.74
N ARG A 475 -28.21 1.34 5.30
CA ARG A 475 -29.06 0.15 5.49
C ARG A 475 -28.44 -1.13 4.91
N LEU A 476 -27.88 -1.08 3.70
CA LEU A 476 -27.20 -2.23 3.06
C LEU A 476 -25.93 -2.70 3.81
N SER A 477 -25.33 -1.84 4.64
CA SER A 477 -24.10 -2.12 5.39
C SER A 477 -24.32 -2.47 6.87
N THR A 478 -25.53 -2.27 7.40
CA THR A 478 -25.80 -2.26 8.85
C THR A 478 -26.65 -3.45 9.32
N GLN A 479 -27.06 -4.33 8.42
CA GLN A 479 -27.80 -5.54 8.79
C GLN A 479 -26.89 -6.48 9.60
N LYS A 480 -27.38 -6.90 10.78
CA LYS A 480 -26.68 -7.88 11.60
C LYS A 480 -26.56 -9.18 10.83
N SER A 481 -25.36 -9.74 10.82
CA SER A 481 -25.06 -11.02 10.18
C SER A 481 -24.00 -11.77 10.97
N SER A 482 -24.44 -12.57 11.94
CA SER A 482 -23.54 -13.43 12.73
C SER A 482 -22.82 -14.45 11.84
N ALA A 483 -23.48 -14.90 10.76
CA ALA A 483 -22.88 -15.74 9.74
C ALA A 483 -21.74 -15.04 9.01
N GLY A 484 -21.91 -13.78 8.58
CA GLY A 484 -20.86 -13.00 7.94
C GLY A 484 -19.62 -12.80 8.81
N VAL A 485 -19.83 -12.48 10.10
CA VAL A 485 -18.73 -12.36 11.08
C VAL A 485 -18.00 -13.70 11.24
N LEU A 486 -18.74 -14.80 11.41
CA LEU A 486 -18.16 -16.13 11.58
C LEU A 486 -17.34 -16.54 10.35
N ILE A 487 -17.90 -16.36 9.15
CA ILE A 487 -17.22 -16.69 7.88
C ILE A 487 -15.94 -15.87 7.73
N THR A 488 -15.98 -14.58 8.07
CA THR A 488 -14.78 -13.73 8.04
C THR A 488 -13.72 -14.24 9.00
N LEU A 489 -14.08 -14.52 10.25
CA LEU A 489 -13.15 -15.02 11.25
C LEU A 489 -12.57 -16.39 10.86
N LEU A 490 -13.39 -17.29 10.31
CA LEU A 490 -12.92 -18.57 9.77
C LEU A 490 -11.95 -18.36 8.59
N GLY A 491 -12.21 -17.39 7.71
CA GLY A 491 -11.30 -17.02 6.63
C GLY A 491 -9.95 -16.50 7.15
N ILE A 492 -9.97 -15.65 8.18
CA ILE A 492 -8.75 -15.11 8.81
C ILE A 492 -7.98 -16.23 9.51
N VAL A 493 -8.62 -16.95 10.43
CA VAL A 493 -7.96 -18.01 11.22
C VAL A 493 -7.51 -19.15 10.32
N GLY A 494 -8.40 -19.63 9.44
CA GLY A 494 -8.10 -20.71 8.49
C GLY A 494 -7.02 -20.32 7.50
N GLY A 495 -7.04 -19.10 6.95
CA GLY A 495 -6.00 -18.60 6.05
C GLY A 495 -4.64 -18.43 6.74
N PHE A 496 -4.62 -18.10 8.04
CA PHE A 496 -3.39 -17.86 8.80
C PHE A 496 -2.78 -19.16 9.30
N VAL A 497 -3.59 -19.98 9.97
CA VAL A 497 -3.18 -21.30 10.47
C VAL A 497 -2.87 -22.23 9.31
N GLY A 498 -3.71 -22.24 8.27
CA GLY A 498 -3.46 -22.99 7.04
C GLY A 498 -2.17 -22.55 6.36
N GLY A 499 -1.88 -21.25 6.29
CA GLY A 499 -0.62 -20.76 5.75
C GLY A 499 0.60 -21.17 6.58
N LEU A 500 0.50 -21.17 7.92
CA LEU A 500 1.56 -21.71 8.77
C LEU A 500 1.75 -23.22 8.57
N TYR A 501 0.65 -23.96 8.43
CA TYR A 501 0.67 -25.41 8.19
C TYR A 501 1.36 -25.77 6.87
N VAL A 502 0.99 -25.08 5.78
CA VAL A 502 1.63 -25.21 4.46
C VAL A 502 3.11 -24.83 4.53
N ALA A 503 3.44 -23.71 5.19
CA ALA A 503 4.81 -23.20 5.26
C ALA A 503 5.77 -24.04 6.13
N ILE A 504 5.26 -24.92 6.98
CA ILE A 504 6.07 -25.88 7.76
C ILE A 504 6.22 -27.23 7.01
N GLY A 505 5.54 -27.42 5.87
CA GLY A 505 5.70 -28.59 5.00
C GLY A 505 4.80 -29.77 5.35
N PHE A 506 3.74 -29.55 6.13
CA PHE A 506 2.78 -30.59 6.49
C PHE A 506 1.77 -30.93 5.36
N GLY A 507 1.84 -30.25 4.21
CA GLY A 507 1.00 -30.50 3.04
C GLY A 507 -0.04 -29.40 2.78
N GLY A 508 -0.65 -29.45 1.59
CA GLY A 508 -1.63 -28.46 1.11
C GLY A 508 -1.07 -27.54 0.02
N ASP A 509 -1.92 -27.14 -0.92
CA ASP A 509 -1.55 -26.23 -2.01
C ASP A 509 -1.59 -24.76 -1.48
N PRO A 510 -0.47 -24.03 -1.57
CA PRO A 510 -0.39 -22.61 -1.22
C PRO A 510 -1.49 -21.75 -1.86
N LEU A 511 -1.77 -21.97 -3.14
CA LEU A 511 -2.72 -21.18 -3.91
C LEU A 511 -4.16 -21.45 -3.44
N ILE A 512 -4.50 -22.70 -3.16
CA ILE A 512 -5.83 -23.08 -2.67
C ILE A 512 -6.05 -22.50 -1.26
N THR A 513 -5.03 -22.61 -0.40
CA THR A 513 -5.11 -22.12 0.99
C THR A 513 -5.22 -20.59 1.03
N ALA A 514 -4.41 -19.89 0.24
CA ALA A 514 -4.49 -18.44 0.05
C ALA A 514 -5.85 -18.01 -0.48
N GLY A 515 -6.29 -18.65 -1.58
CA GLY A 515 -7.52 -18.34 -2.28
C GLY A 515 -8.75 -18.53 -1.40
N ALA A 516 -8.83 -19.66 -0.68
CA ALA A 516 -9.93 -19.95 0.23
C ALA A 516 -9.99 -18.95 1.39
N GLY A 517 -8.86 -18.64 2.04
CA GLY A 517 -8.81 -17.69 3.14
C GLY A 517 -9.27 -16.29 2.72
N ILE A 518 -8.71 -15.77 1.61
CA ILE A 518 -9.07 -14.45 1.08
C ILE A 518 -10.53 -14.41 0.62
N LEU A 519 -11.00 -15.46 -0.05
CA LEU A 519 -12.39 -15.55 -0.52
C LEU A 519 -13.38 -15.52 0.65
N LEU A 520 -13.11 -16.28 1.72
CA LEU A 520 -13.95 -16.29 2.92
C LEU A 520 -13.96 -14.93 3.62
N ILE A 521 -12.84 -14.22 3.69
CA ILE A 521 -12.79 -12.85 4.24
C ILE A 521 -13.68 -11.90 3.44
N VAL A 522 -13.59 -11.97 2.10
CA VAL A 522 -14.40 -11.10 1.23
C VAL A 522 -15.88 -11.47 1.33
N LEU A 523 -16.22 -12.75 1.19
CA LEU A 523 -17.61 -13.24 1.29
C LEU A 523 -18.22 -12.90 2.65
N GLY A 524 -17.52 -13.18 3.75
CA GLY A 524 -17.99 -12.87 5.10
C GLY A 524 -18.13 -11.37 5.36
N GLY A 525 -17.32 -10.52 4.73
CA GLY A 525 -17.48 -9.08 4.82
C GLY A 525 -18.72 -8.55 4.07
N PHE A 526 -19.11 -9.21 2.98
CA PHE A 526 -20.32 -8.88 2.22
C PHE A 526 -21.61 -9.46 2.84
N LEU A 527 -21.61 -10.73 3.25
CA LEU A 527 -22.70 -11.42 3.97
C LEU A 527 -23.00 -10.81 5.33
#